data_AF-A0A953AJU1-F1
#
_entry.id   AF-A0A953AJU1-F1
#
_cell.length_a   1.000
_cell.length_b   1.000
_cell.length_c   1.000
_cell.angle_alpha   90.00
_cell.angle_beta   90.00
_cell.angle_gamma   90.00
#
_symmetry.space_group_name_H-M   'P 1'
#
loop_
_entity.id
_entity.type
_entity.pdbx_description
1 polymer ?
#
loop_
_entity_poly.entity_id
_entity_poly.type
_entity_poly.pdbx_seq_one_letter_code
_entity_poly.pdbx_strand_id
1 'polypeptide(L)'
;MSALLHGLNLTTGNPTDRLGVLQLSTVCGYQLCNAAAEKATLLTAEENWLVRSGCGESIAYADLHTHRVGGETSGSVGLICLLRLLVHPCYRRRGLATLLLRLAEEKARQLAGVWSPLPGPDKPEWGLLCIPVLPGQDNYAAQVFLKREGYSLLPGAGADYWDWPVPPSLPMRAGQSLL
;
A
#
# COMPACT_ATOMS: atom_id res chain seq x y z
N MET A 1 -0.59 -21.35 6.83
CA MET A 1 0.24 -20.65 5.82
C MET A 1 1.64 -20.39 6.40
N SER A 2 2.50 -21.41 6.54
CA SER A 2 3.77 -21.30 7.32
C SER A 2 5.05 -21.58 6.52
N ALA A 3 4.96 -21.93 5.23
CA ALA A 3 6.12 -22.38 4.44
C ALA A 3 6.87 -21.26 3.70
N LEU A 4 6.33 -20.04 3.61
CA LEU A 4 6.89 -18.97 2.77
C LEU A 4 7.96 -18.10 3.46
N LEU A 5 8.16 -18.27 4.78
CA LEU A 5 9.02 -17.37 5.58
C LEU A 5 10.21 -18.08 6.24
N HIS A 6 10.66 -19.24 5.74
CA HIS A 6 11.90 -19.84 6.26
C HIS A 6 13.08 -18.89 6.02
N GLY A 7 13.52 -18.21 7.09
CA GLY A 7 14.60 -17.23 7.05
C GLY A 7 14.19 -15.83 6.60
N LEU A 8 12.89 -15.49 6.57
CA LEU A 8 12.41 -14.14 6.32
C LEU A 8 11.70 -13.58 7.55
N ASN A 9 12.01 -12.33 7.89
CA ASN A 9 11.39 -11.65 9.03
C ASN A 9 10.56 -10.46 8.52
N LEU A 10 9.26 -10.46 8.82
CA LEU A 10 8.36 -9.33 8.55
C LEU A 10 8.24 -8.51 9.83
N THR A 11 8.66 -7.25 9.77
CA THR A 11 8.61 -6.32 10.89
C THR A 11 7.95 -5.01 10.47
N THR A 12 7.51 -4.21 11.43
CA THR A 12 7.29 -2.78 11.20
C THR A 12 8.65 -2.10 11.02
N GLY A 13 8.75 -1.18 10.07
CA GLY A 13 9.94 -0.38 9.84
C GLY A 13 10.14 0.66 10.95
N ASN A 14 11.38 0.76 11.42
CA ASN A 14 11.81 1.76 12.40
C ASN A 14 12.63 2.85 11.69
N PRO A 15 12.64 4.12 12.18
CA PRO A 15 13.59 5.14 11.75
C PRO A 15 15.04 4.67 11.55
N THR A 16 15.53 3.71 12.33
CA THR A 16 16.87 3.12 12.16
C THR A 16 17.06 2.37 10.83
N ASP A 17 15.97 1.94 10.23
CA ASP A 17 15.94 1.11 9.01
C ASP A 17 15.99 1.93 7.73
N ARG A 18 15.95 3.27 7.88
CA ARG A 18 15.90 4.23 6.78
C ARG A 18 17.00 4.01 5.76
N LEU A 19 18.22 3.71 6.22
CA LEU A 19 19.35 3.46 5.33
C LEU A 19 19.12 2.22 4.46
N GLY A 20 18.64 1.13 5.06
CA GLY A 20 18.35 -0.12 4.33
C GLY A 20 17.21 0.05 3.32
N VAL A 21 16.19 0.83 3.67
CA VAL A 21 15.08 1.13 2.73
C VAL A 21 15.55 2.02 1.57
N LEU A 22 16.43 3.00 1.82
CA LEU A 22 17.03 3.83 0.78
C LEU A 22 17.94 3.03 -0.17
N GLN A 23 18.68 2.05 0.37
CA GLN A 23 19.45 1.12 -0.45
C GLN A 23 18.52 0.27 -1.31
N LEU A 24 17.46 -0.28 -0.72
CA LEU A 24 16.46 -1.07 -1.43
C LEU A 24 15.77 -0.28 -2.54
N SER A 25 15.39 0.97 -2.31
CA SER A 25 14.77 1.82 -3.35
C SER A 25 15.71 2.05 -4.52
N THR A 26 16.99 2.32 -4.23
CA THR A 26 18.04 2.46 -5.24
C THR A 26 18.17 1.20 -6.09
N VAL A 27 18.24 0.02 -5.47
CA VAL A 27 18.34 -1.26 -6.19
C VAL A 27 17.08 -1.56 -7.01
N CYS A 28 15.90 -1.17 -6.51
CA CYS A 28 14.65 -1.34 -7.24
C CYS A 28 14.51 -0.38 -8.43
N GLY A 29 15.46 0.54 -8.63
CA GLY A 29 15.36 1.61 -9.61
C GLY A 29 14.39 2.71 -9.20
N TYR A 30 13.75 2.60 -8.03
CA TYR A 30 12.83 3.60 -7.52
C TYR A 30 13.64 4.83 -7.11
N GLN A 31 13.84 5.75 -8.05
CA GLN A 31 14.33 7.08 -7.77
C GLN A 31 13.23 7.78 -6.98
N LEU A 32 13.33 7.71 -5.65
CA LEU A 32 12.70 8.72 -4.79
C LEU A 32 13.23 10.03 -5.35
N CYS A 33 12.39 10.74 -6.10
CA CYS A 33 12.79 11.95 -6.77
C CYS A 33 13.54 12.82 -5.76
N ASN A 34 14.59 13.52 -6.18
CA ASN A 34 15.45 14.32 -5.30
C ASN A 34 14.73 15.40 -4.46
N ALA A 35 13.39 15.45 -4.47
CA ALA A 35 12.59 16.07 -3.45
C ALA A 35 12.94 15.48 -2.06
N ALA A 36 13.66 16.27 -1.27
CA ALA A 36 13.90 16.00 0.15
C ALA A 36 12.62 15.63 0.92
N ALA A 37 11.46 16.08 0.43
CA ALA A 37 10.13 15.73 0.92
C ALA A 37 9.82 14.22 0.84
N GLU A 38 10.07 13.52 -0.26
CA GLU A 38 9.77 12.07 -0.37
C GLU A 38 10.72 11.22 0.48
N LYS A 39 11.97 11.65 0.59
CA LYS A 39 12.93 11.02 1.50
C LYS A 39 12.57 11.28 2.96
N ALA A 40 11.90 12.39 3.26
CA ALA A 40 11.43 12.74 4.59
C ALA A 40 10.17 11.97 5.00
N THR A 41 9.35 11.51 4.04
CA THR A 41 8.13 10.75 4.32
C THR A 41 8.34 9.24 4.45
N LEU A 42 9.53 8.74 4.13
CA LEU A 42 9.90 7.34 4.38
C LEU A 42 9.77 7.02 5.88
N LEU A 43 9.08 5.92 6.18
CA LEU A 43 8.86 5.45 7.56
C LEU A 43 8.05 6.42 8.44
N THR A 44 7.42 7.44 7.84
CA THR A 44 6.43 8.30 8.51
C THR A 44 5.00 7.99 8.07
N ALA A 45 4.83 6.94 7.28
CA ALA A 45 3.54 6.43 6.85
C ALA A 45 2.74 5.90 8.05
N GLU A 46 1.42 5.92 7.92
CA GLU A 46 0.50 5.44 8.96
C GLU A 46 0.71 3.96 9.24
N GLU A 47 1.05 3.20 8.19
CA GLU A 47 1.53 1.84 8.29
C GLU A 47 2.73 1.63 7.38
N ASN A 48 3.65 0.79 7.85
CA ASN A 48 4.76 0.36 7.04
C ASN A 48 5.21 -1.06 7.41
N TRP A 49 5.69 -1.79 6.42
CA TRP A 49 6.08 -3.18 6.51
C TRP A 49 7.44 -3.37 5.88
N LEU A 50 8.35 -4.00 6.61
CA LEU A 50 9.71 -4.29 6.18
C LEU A 50 9.94 -5.80 6.23
N VAL A 51 10.40 -6.37 5.13
CA VAL A 51 10.83 -7.77 5.08
C VAL A 51 12.35 -7.80 5.03
N ARG A 52 12.93 -8.56 5.96
CA ARG A 52 14.36 -8.82 6.03
C ARG A 52 14.70 -10.26 5.69
N SER A 53 15.87 -10.45 5.10
CA SER A 53 16.49 -11.77 5.01
C SER A 53 17.02 -12.21 6.38
N GLY A 54 17.41 -13.49 6.49
CA GLY A 54 18.02 -14.03 7.71
C GLY A 54 19.35 -13.39 8.11
N CYS A 55 20.03 -12.69 7.18
CA CYS A 55 21.23 -11.89 7.49
C CYS A 55 20.92 -10.43 7.83
N GLY A 56 19.65 -10.04 7.93
CA GLY A 56 19.23 -8.69 8.34
C GLY A 56 19.13 -7.68 7.19
N GLU A 57 19.35 -8.10 5.94
CA GLU A 57 19.23 -7.24 4.75
C GLU A 57 17.75 -6.93 4.46
N SER A 58 17.42 -5.67 4.16
CA SER A 58 16.09 -5.25 3.72
C SER A 58 15.83 -5.70 2.27
N ILE A 59 14.90 -6.65 2.08
CA ILE A 59 14.63 -7.26 0.77
C ILE A 59 13.28 -6.86 0.17
N ALA A 60 12.33 -6.42 1.00
CA ALA A 60 11.08 -5.85 0.53
C ALA A 60 10.56 -4.82 1.53
N TYR A 61 9.84 -3.82 1.04
CA TYR A 61 9.29 -2.75 1.86
C TYR A 61 7.96 -2.29 1.27
N ALA A 62 7.01 -1.97 2.13
CA ALA A 62 5.80 -1.28 1.75
C ALA A 62 5.44 -0.21 2.78
N ASP A 63 4.90 0.91 2.30
CA ASP A 63 4.33 1.96 3.15
C ASP A 63 2.96 2.39 2.63
N LEU A 64 2.07 2.76 3.56
CA LEU A 64 0.70 3.17 3.26
C LEU A 64 0.47 4.57 3.82
N HIS A 65 0.27 5.53 2.93
CA HIS A 65 -0.13 6.90 3.27
C HIS A 65 -1.61 7.07 2.99
N THR A 66 -2.34 7.82 3.82
CA THR A 66 -3.73 8.14 3.52
C THR A 66 -3.96 9.63 3.32
N HIS A 67 -4.90 9.93 2.43
CA HIS A 67 -5.35 11.27 2.10
C HIS A 67 -6.87 11.28 2.12
N ARG A 68 -7.43 12.23 2.89
CA ARG A 68 -8.87 12.50 2.88
C ARG A 68 -9.19 13.28 1.62
N VAL A 69 -10.20 12.85 0.89
CA VAL A 69 -10.74 13.59 -0.26
C VAL A 69 -12.20 13.89 0.01
N GLY A 70 -12.59 15.15 -0.14
CA GLY A 70 -13.94 15.61 0.20
C GLY A 70 -13.92 16.64 1.32
N GLY A 71 -14.51 17.78 1.04
CA GLY A 71 -14.80 18.84 2.00
C GLY A 71 -16.32 19.06 2.05
N GLU A 72 -16.78 19.90 2.97
CA GLU A 72 -18.21 20.19 3.19
C GLU A 72 -19.01 20.52 1.91
N THR A 73 -18.33 20.96 0.85
CA THR A 73 -18.88 21.40 -0.42
C THR A 73 -19.09 20.31 -1.48
N SER A 74 -18.40 19.16 -1.42
CA SER A 74 -18.42 18.16 -2.51
C SER A 74 -19.43 17.02 -2.32
N GLY A 75 -20.13 16.96 -1.18
CA GLY A 75 -21.17 15.95 -0.92
C GLY A 75 -20.68 14.51 -0.76
N SER A 76 -19.47 14.18 -1.19
CA SER A 76 -18.81 12.89 -1.01
C SER A 76 -17.59 13.02 -0.10
N VAL A 77 -17.45 12.11 0.85
CA VAL A 77 -16.22 11.93 1.64
C VAL A 77 -15.57 10.62 1.18
N GLY A 78 -14.30 10.67 0.88
CA GLY A 78 -13.52 9.57 0.36
C GLY A 78 -12.14 9.46 1.01
N LEU A 79 -11.60 8.25 0.93
CA LEU A 79 -10.27 7.93 1.43
C LEU A 79 -9.41 7.44 0.27
N ILE A 80 -8.30 8.14 0.00
CA ILE A 80 -7.25 7.66 -0.90
C ILE A 80 -6.11 7.11 -0.06
N CYS A 81 -5.83 5.82 -0.23
CA CYS A 81 -4.65 5.17 0.33
C CYS A 81 -3.59 5.06 -0.75
N LEU A 82 -2.43 5.70 -0.59
CA LEU A 82 -1.27 5.58 -1.47
C LEU A 82 -0.32 4.52 -0.93
N LEU A 83 -0.09 3.46 -1.70
CA LEU A 83 0.80 2.37 -1.34
C LEU A 83 2.09 2.43 -2.16
N ARG A 84 3.23 2.59 -1.49
CA ARG A 84 4.54 2.32 -2.09
C ARG A 84 4.90 0.86 -1.86
N LEU A 85 5.37 0.17 -2.89
CA LEU A 85 5.78 -1.23 -2.80
C LEU A 85 7.13 -1.46 -3.48
N LEU A 86 8.10 -1.95 -2.73
CA LEU A 86 9.46 -2.24 -3.18
C LEU A 86 9.79 -3.71 -2.91
N VAL A 87 10.33 -4.40 -3.92
CA VAL A 87 10.84 -5.78 -3.77
C VAL A 87 12.15 -5.91 -4.53
N HIS A 88 13.20 -6.29 -3.80
CA HIS A 88 14.52 -6.51 -4.33
C HIS A 88 14.48 -7.50 -5.51
N PRO A 89 15.11 -7.20 -6.67
CA PRO A 89 15.03 -8.01 -7.88
C PRO A 89 15.30 -9.50 -7.66
N CYS A 90 16.36 -9.85 -6.91
CA CYS A 90 16.73 -11.24 -6.59
C CYS A 90 15.69 -12.02 -5.74
N TYR A 91 14.74 -11.32 -5.12
CA TYR A 91 13.72 -11.90 -4.25
C TYR A 91 12.30 -11.81 -4.85
N ARG A 92 12.18 -11.36 -6.11
CA ARG A 92 10.91 -11.36 -6.85
C ARG A 92 10.41 -12.80 -7.12
N ARG A 93 9.12 -12.92 -7.44
CA ARG A 93 8.44 -14.21 -7.70
C ARG A 93 8.40 -15.18 -6.51
N ARG A 94 8.65 -14.68 -5.29
CA ARG A 94 8.53 -15.44 -4.02
C ARG A 94 7.26 -15.11 -3.22
N GLY A 95 6.31 -14.39 -3.81
CA GLY A 95 5.08 -13.98 -3.14
C GLY A 95 5.20 -12.77 -2.21
N LEU A 96 6.38 -12.17 -2.05
CA LEU A 96 6.58 -11.00 -1.17
C LEU A 96 5.71 -9.79 -1.56
N ALA A 97 5.65 -9.49 -2.85
CA ALA A 97 4.80 -8.40 -3.37
C ALA A 97 3.33 -8.66 -3.05
N THR A 98 2.84 -9.88 -3.29
CA THR A 98 1.46 -10.28 -2.98
C THR A 98 1.19 -10.19 -1.48
N LEU A 99 2.10 -10.67 -0.62
CA LEU A 99 1.95 -10.59 0.84
C LEU A 99 1.77 -9.14 1.30
N LEU A 100 2.69 -8.26 0.89
CA LEU A 100 2.64 -6.84 1.26
C LEU A 100 1.40 -6.13 0.69
N LEU A 101 1.00 -6.49 -0.53
CA LEU A 101 -0.23 -5.99 -1.14
C LEU A 101 -1.48 -6.38 -0.33
N ARG A 102 -1.60 -7.64 0.08
CA ARG A 102 -2.74 -8.10 0.91
C ARG A 102 -2.77 -7.43 2.28
N LEU A 103 -1.62 -7.17 2.89
CA LEU A 103 -1.53 -6.41 4.15
C LEU A 103 -2.02 -4.97 3.96
N ALA A 104 -1.62 -4.32 2.87
CA ALA A 104 -2.07 -2.98 2.55
C ALA A 104 -3.57 -2.91 2.23
N GLU A 105 -4.12 -3.87 1.48
CA GLU A 105 -5.56 -3.98 1.20
C GLU A 105 -6.37 -4.20 2.49
N GLU A 106 -5.91 -5.08 3.37
CA GLU A 106 -6.53 -5.30 4.69
C GLU A 106 -6.54 -4.02 5.50
N LYS A 107 -5.41 -3.32 5.58
CA LYS A 107 -5.34 -2.05 6.31
C LYS A 107 -6.22 -0.98 5.68
N ALA A 108 -6.22 -0.85 4.35
CA ALA A 108 -7.07 0.11 3.64
C ALA A 108 -8.56 -0.13 3.93
N ARG A 109 -9.00 -1.39 4.00
CA ARG A 109 -10.37 -1.75 4.42
C ARG A 109 -10.65 -1.36 5.86
N GLN A 110 -9.72 -1.61 6.78
CA GLN A 110 -9.86 -1.22 8.19
C GLN A 110 -9.97 0.30 8.32
N LEU A 111 -9.12 1.05 7.63
CA LEU A 111 -9.14 2.52 7.66
C LEU A 111 -10.43 3.08 7.05
N ALA A 112 -10.90 2.52 5.94
CA ALA A 112 -12.20 2.88 5.37
C ALA A 112 -13.37 2.58 6.33
N GLY A 113 -13.33 1.45 7.05
CA GLY A 113 -14.36 1.08 8.02
C GLY A 113 -14.37 1.94 9.29
N VAL A 114 -13.19 2.36 9.79
CA VAL A 114 -13.07 3.24 10.97
C VAL A 114 -13.50 4.67 10.64
N TRP A 115 -13.39 5.08 9.38
CA TRP A 115 -13.70 6.44 8.95
C TRP A 115 -15.16 6.64 8.53
N SER A 116 -16.00 5.65 8.78
CA SER A 116 -17.46 5.75 8.68
C SER A 116 -18.01 6.22 10.03
N PRO A 117 -18.19 7.54 10.29
CA PRO A 117 -19.13 7.96 11.33
C PRO A 117 -20.52 7.49 10.92
N LEU A 118 -21.38 7.14 11.88
CA LEU A 118 -22.76 6.68 11.68
C LEU A 118 -23.42 7.26 10.41
N PRO A 119 -24.04 6.43 9.56
CA PRO A 119 -24.47 6.83 8.23
C PRO A 119 -25.52 7.95 8.28
N GLY A 120 -25.23 9.06 7.59
CA GLY A 120 -26.26 9.92 7.04
C GLY A 120 -26.72 9.32 5.70
N PRO A 121 -28.03 9.27 5.39
CA PRO A 121 -28.57 8.54 4.24
C PRO A 121 -28.11 9.03 2.86
N ASP A 122 -27.45 10.18 2.76
CA ASP A 122 -27.32 10.92 1.49
C ASP A 122 -25.89 11.11 0.96
N LYS A 123 -24.86 10.50 1.59
CA LYS A 123 -23.46 10.68 1.15
C LYS A 123 -22.78 9.35 0.84
N PRO A 124 -22.47 9.03 -0.43
CA PRO A 124 -21.73 7.82 -0.76
C PRO A 124 -20.29 7.94 -0.24
N GLU A 125 -19.91 7.03 0.66
CA GLU A 125 -18.53 6.82 1.10
C GLU A 125 -17.81 5.89 0.14
N TRP A 126 -16.57 6.24 -0.21
CA TRP A 126 -15.73 5.42 -1.08
C TRP A 126 -14.28 5.41 -0.59
N GLY A 127 -13.62 4.27 -0.73
CA GLY A 127 -12.20 4.12 -0.46
C GLY A 127 -11.48 3.67 -1.73
N LEU A 128 -10.29 4.21 -1.96
CA LEU A 128 -9.46 3.87 -3.12
C LEU A 128 -8.04 3.54 -2.67
N LEU A 129 -7.57 2.33 -2.98
CA LEU A 129 -6.16 1.99 -2.81
C LEU A 129 -5.44 2.25 -4.13
N CYS A 130 -4.56 3.25 -4.12
CA CYS A 130 -3.79 3.72 -5.25
C CYS A 130 -2.31 3.31 -5.11
N ILE A 131 -1.74 2.77 -6.18
CA ILE A 131 -0.33 2.42 -6.27
C ILE A 131 0.30 3.25 -7.39
N PRO A 132 1.20 4.21 -7.07
CA PRO A 132 1.93 4.94 -8.09
C PRO A 132 2.92 4.00 -8.78
N VAL A 133 2.81 3.86 -10.10
CA VAL A 133 3.85 3.25 -10.93
C VAL A 133 4.58 4.38 -11.64
N LEU A 134 5.86 4.60 -11.30
CA LEU A 134 6.63 5.71 -11.87
C LEU A 134 6.78 5.52 -13.40
N PRO A 135 6.43 6.53 -14.22
CA PRO A 135 6.64 6.48 -15.66
C PRO A 135 8.14 6.57 -16.00
N GLY A 136 8.57 5.87 -17.04
CA GLY A 136 9.94 5.99 -17.61
C GLY A 136 10.96 4.94 -17.17
N GLN A 137 10.62 4.05 -16.23
CA GLN A 137 11.34 2.78 -16.06
C GLN A 137 10.51 1.65 -16.64
N ASP A 138 11.19 0.60 -17.12
CA ASP A 138 10.57 -0.62 -17.62
C ASP A 138 9.84 -1.37 -16.47
N ASN A 139 8.70 -0.80 -16.08
CA ASN A 139 7.83 -1.24 -15.01
C ASN A 139 6.79 -2.25 -15.52
N TYR A 140 7.01 -2.83 -16.70
CA TYR A 140 6.14 -3.85 -17.28
C TYR A 140 5.85 -4.97 -16.28
N ALA A 141 6.85 -5.43 -15.53
CA ALA A 141 6.68 -6.46 -14.52
C ALA A 141 5.74 -6.04 -13.37
N ALA A 142 5.79 -4.77 -12.95
CA ALA A 142 4.90 -4.23 -11.92
C ALA A 142 3.48 -4.08 -12.46
N GLN A 143 3.30 -3.57 -13.68
CA GLN A 143 1.99 -3.44 -14.32
C GLN A 143 1.32 -4.80 -14.53
N VAL A 144 2.06 -5.79 -15.05
CA VAL A 144 1.55 -7.16 -15.21
C VAL A 144 1.18 -7.78 -13.86
N PHE A 145 1.99 -7.55 -12.83
CA PHE A 145 1.67 -7.98 -11.47
C PHE A 145 0.36 -7.35 -10.97
N LEU A 146 0.23 -6.03 -11.02
CA LEU A 146 -0.94 -5.31 -10.53
C LEU A 146 -2.22 -5.71 -11.28
N LYS A 147 -2.14 -5.80 -12.61
CA LYS A 147 -3.25 -6.29 -13.44
C LYS A 147 -3.68 -7.71 -13.05
N ARG A 148 -2.74 -8.60 -12.76
CA ARG A 148 -3.03 -9.96 -12.29
C ARG A 148 -3.70 -9.97 -10.91
N GLU A 149 -3.32 -9.05 -10.03
CA GLU A 149 -3.93 -8.91 -8.70
C GLU A 149 -5.29 -8.18 -8.74
N GLY A 150 -5.74 -7.73 -9.91
CA GLY A 150 -7.07 -7.13 -10.13
C GLY A 150 -7.11 -5.61 -10.11
N TYR A 151 -5.95 -4.94 -10.13
CA TYR A 151 -5.87 -3.49 -10.19
C TYR A 151 -6.10 -2.99 -11.62
N SER A 152 -6.70 -1.81 -11.74
CA SER A 152 -6.93 -1.13 -13.01
C SER A 152 -6.06 0.14 -13.10
N LEU A 153 -5.77 0.58 -14.32
CA LEU A 153 -5.08 1.84 -14.53
C LEU A 153 -6.10 2.98 -14.49
N LEU A 154 -5.87 4.01 -13.67
CA LEU A 154 -6.69 5.22 -13.61
C LEU A 154 -6.41 6.10 -14.84
N PRO A 155 -7.38 6.29 -15.75
CA PRO A 155 -7.19 7.22 -16.85
C PRO A 155 -7.25 8.67 -16.36
N GLY A 156 -6.25 9.48 -16.72
CA GLY A 156 -6.31 10.95 -16.60
C GLY A 156 -5.57 11.61 -15.42
N ALA A 157 -4.93 10.84 -14.55
CA ALA A 157 -3.91 11.39 -13.65
C ALA A 157 -2.58 11.45 -14.42
N GLY A 158 -1.85 12.57 -14.39
CA GLY A 158 -0.58 12.74 -15.12
C GLY A 158 0.56 11.76 -14.75
N ALA A 159 0.29 10.75 -13.93
CA ALA A 159 1.14 9.60 -13.64
C ALA A 159 0.30 8.31 -13.68
N ASP A 160 0.92 7.17 -14.00
CA ASP A 160 0.27 5.85 -14.08
C ASP A 160 -0.12 5.35 -12.68
N TYR A 161 -1.22 5.87 -12.14
CA TYR A 161 -1.80 5.37 -10.89
C TYR A 161 -2.63 4.13 -11.18
N TRP A 162 -2.40 3.10 -10.38
CA TRP A 162 -3.19 1.88 -10.40
C TRP A 162 -4.13 1.88 -9.21
N ASP A 163 -5.40 1.58 -9.44
CA ASP A 163 -6.40 1.58 -8.39
C ASP A 163 -7.02 0.22 -8.14
N TRP A 164 -7.43 0.06 -6.89
CA TRP A 164 -8.31 -1.00 -6.44
C TRP A 164 -9.41 -0.36 -5.60
N PRO A 165 -10.68 -0.47 -6.03
CA PRO A 165 -11.79 0.05 -5.24
C PRO A 165 -11.83 -0.74 -3.94
N VAL A 166 -11.76 -0.03 -2.81
CA VAL A 166 -11.92 -0.65 -1.50
C VAL A 166 -13.40 -1.01 -1.38
N PRO A 167 -13.75 -2.31 -1.40
CA PRO A 167 -15.15 -2.68 -1.29
C PRO A 167 -15.67 -2.18 0.05
N PRO A 168 -16.93 -1.68 0.11
CA PRO A 168 -17.53 -1.28 1.37
C PRO A 168 -17.43 -2.45 2.35
N SER A 169 -17.03 -2.15 3.58
CA SER A 169 -17.06 -3.11 4.68
C SER A 169 -18.42 -3.79 4.65
N LEU A 170 -18.47 -5.11 4.44
CA LEU A 170 -19.75 -5.83 4.56
C LEU A 170 -20.32 -5.46 5.93
N PRO A 171 -21.61 -5.07 6.02
CA PRO A 171 -22.21 -4.77 7.31
C PRO A 171 -21.97 -5.98 8.20
N MET A 172 -21.26 -5.78 9.30
CA MET A 172 -21.14 -6.78 10.36
C MET A 172 -22.56 -7.27 10.63
N ARG A 173 -22.85 -8.55 10.33
CA ARG A 173 -24.16 -9.14 10.65
C ARG A 173 -24.36 -8.94 12.15
N ALA A 174 -25.30 -8.08 12.50
CA ALA A 174 -25.82 -8.00 13.86
C ALA A 174 -26.30 -9.40 14.24
N GLY A 175 -25.56 -10.10 15.09
CA GLY A 175 -25.94 -11.46 15.50
C GLY A 175 -24.83 -12.47 15.77
N GLN A 176 -23.56 -12.10 15.86
CA GLN A 176 -22.58 -12.96 16.52
C GLN A 176 -22.29 -12.42 17.92
N SER A 177 -23.22 -12.73 18.82
CA SER A 177 -23.03 -12.67 20.26
C SER A 177 -21.90 -13.65 20.61
N LEU A 178 -20.86 -13.13 21.25
CA LEU A 178 -19.82 -13.95 21.87
C LEU A 178 -20.47 -14.88 22.90
N LEU A 179 -20.10 -16.17 22.82
CA LEU A 179 -20.21 -17.12 23.93
C LEU A 179 -19.26 -16.69 25.06
#